data_AF-A0A965M906-F1
#
_entry.id   AF-A0A965M906-F1
#
_cell.length_a   1.000
_cell.length_b   1.000
_cell.length_c   1.000
_cell.angle_alpha   90.00
_cell.angle_beta   90.00
_cell.angle_gamma   90.00
#
_symmetry.space_group_name_H-M   'P 1'
#
loop_
_entity.id
_entity.type
_entity.pdbx_description
1 polymer ?
#
loop_
_entity_poly.entity_id
_entity_poly.type
_entity_poly.pdbx_seq_one_letter_code
_entity_poly.pdbx_strand_id
1 'polypeptide(L)'
;MKHTLWIAFIGCLGWAIPAQVHSAASPQDDYLQIYVMIQEGDKLTQGGQNSQGREKYETAMQRLEKLKNENPEWEPTIVKYRIKYLTEKLES
;
A
#
# COMPACT_ATOMS: atom_id res chain seq x y z
N MET A 1 -35.29 55.64 28.46
CA MET A 1 -36.34 54.59 28.40
C MET A 1 -36.58 54.24 26.95
N LYS A 2 -36.72 52.93 26.66
CA LYS A 2 -37.15 52.28 25.42
C LYS A 2 -36.09 52.16 24.30
N HIS A 3 -35.69 51.00 23.79
CA HIS A 3 -35.78 49.61 24.23
C HIS A 3 -34.59 48.87 23.58
N THR A 4 -33.87 48.12 24.40
CA THR A 4 -32.72 47.27 24.09
C THR A 4 -33.07 46.02 23.27
N LEU A 5 -32.03 45.47 22.64
CA LEU A 5 -31.86 44.10 22.14
C LEU A 5 -32.56 43.76 20.82
N TRP A 6 -31.77 43.38 19.82
CA TRP A 6 -31.99 42.10 19.12
C TRP A 6 -30.69 41.57 18.49
N ILE A 7 -30.17 40.53 19.16
CA ILE A 7 -29.69 39.27 18.59
C ILE A 7 -28.52 39.34 17.60
N ALA A 8 -27.36 38.95 18.13
CA ALA A 8 -26.22 38.42 17.40
C ALA A 8 -26.65 37.32 16.42
N PHE A 9 -26.37 37.50 15.13
CA PHE A 9 -26.32 36.41 14.17
C PHE A 9 -24.86 36.10 13.89
N ILE A 10 -24.34 35.19 14.73
CA ILE A 10 -23.13 34.43 14.47
C ILE A 10 -23.43 33.59 13.22
N GLY A 11 -23.10 34.14 12.06
CA GLY A 11 -23.08 33.37 10.81
C GLY A 11 -21.89 32.43 10.89
N CYS A 12 -22.16 31.18 11.26
CA CYS A 12 -21.19 30.10 11.31
C CYS A 12 -20.28 30.13 10.08
N LEU A 13 -19.02 30.49 10.31
CA LEU A 13 -17.91 30.14 9.46
C LEU A 13 -17.85 28.61 9.48
N GLY A 14 -18.56 27.97 8.55
CA GLY A 14 -18.47 26.53 8.34
C GLY A 14 -17.03 26.22 7.96
N TRP A 15 -16.24 25.80 8.94
CA TRP A 15 -14.97 25.14 8.69
C TRP A 15 -15.28 23.93 7.82
N ALA A 16 -15.00 24.06 6.52
CA ALA A 16 -14.84 22.91 5.66
C ALA A 16 -13.66 22.12 6.24
N ILE A 17 -13.98 21.08 7.01
CA ILE A 17 -12.99 20.07 7.36
C ILE A 17 -12.55 19.49 6.01
N PRO A 18 -11.30 19.67 5.56
CA PRO A 18 -10.85 18.95 4.39
C PRO A 18 -10.95 17.48 4.76
N ALA A 19 -11.81 16.73 4.06
CA ALA A 19 -11.78 15.28 4.15
C ALA A 19 -10.36 14.88 3.77
N GLN A 20 -9.58 14.43 4.75
CA GLN A 20 -8.28 13.84 4.50
C GLN A 20 -8.55 12.52 3.79
N VAL A 21 -8.68 12.59 2.47
CA VAL A 21 -8.65 11.42 1.60
C VAL A 21 -7.24 10.86 1.73
N HIS A 22 -7.03 10.01 2.73
CA HIS A 22 -5.95 9.05 2.67
C HIS A 22 -6.37 8.07 1.58
N SER A 23 -5.93 8.34 0.34
CA SER A 23 -5.97 7.32 -0.69
C SER A 23 -5.03 6.20 -0.25
N ALA A 24 -5.57 5.21 0.47
CA ALA A 24 -4.89 3.93 0.57
C ALA A 24 -4.66 3.46 -0.87
N ALA A 25 -3.42 3.05 -1.17
CA ALA A 25 -3.10 2.48 -2.46
C ALA A 25 -4.07 1.31 -2.73
N SER A 26 -4.58 1.20 -3.96
CA SER A 26 -5.46 0.08 -4.28
C SER A 26 -4.66 -1.24 -4.18
N PRO A 27 -5.31 -2.39 -3.97
CA PRO A 27 -4.63 -3.69 -4.02
C PRO A 27 -3.83 -3.90 -5.32
N GLN A 28 -4.30 -3.30 -6.42
CA GLN A 28 -3.63 -3.29 -7.71
C GLN A 28 -2.32 -2.49 -7.69
N ASP A 29 -2.33 -1.31 -7.08
CA ASP A 29 -1.14 -0.44 -6.96
C ASP A 29 -0.10 -1.09 -6.03
N ASP A 30 -0.54 -1.66 -4.92
CA ASP A 30 0.31 -2.41 -4.00
C ASP A 30 0.98 -3.60 -4.71
N TYR A 31 0.20 -4.35 -5.49
CA TYR A 31 0.76 -5.44 -6.28
C TYR A 31 1.76 -4.98 -7.33
N LEU A 32 1.50 -3.86 -8.02
CA LEU A 32 2.44 -3.34 -9.02
C LEU A 32 3.79 -3.00 -8.38
N GLN A 33 3.79 -2.39 -7.19
CA GLN A 33 5.00 -2.13 -6.42
C GLN A 33 5.73 -3.43 -6.02
N ILE A 34 4.98 -4.44 -5.57
CA ILE A 34 5.53 -5.77 -5.26
C ILE A 34 6.17 -6.39 -6.50
N TYR A 35 5.50 -6.34 -7.65
CA TYR A 35 6.01 -6.87 -8.91
C TYR A 35 7.33 -6.22 -9.32
N VAL A 36 7.43 -4.89 -9.20
CA VAL A 36 8.69 -4.17 -9.46
C VAL A 36 9.80 -4.63 -8.52
N MET A 37 9.53 -4.80 -7.22
CA MET A 37 10.53 -5.32 -6.26
C MET A 37 11.01 -6.72 -6.62
N ILE A 38 10.11 -7.59 -7.09
CA ILE A 38 10.49 -8.93 -7.57
C ILE A 38 11.43 -8.83 -8.78
N GLN A 39 11.11 -7.98 -9.75
CA GLN A 39 11.96 -7.77 -10.93
C GLN A 39 13.33 -7.16 -10.58
N GLU A 40 13.39 -6.26 -9.60
CA GLU A 40 14.65 -5.75 -9.07
C GLU A 40 15.48 -6.87 -8.43
N GLY A 41 14.85 -7.73 -7.63
CA GLY A 41 15.51 -8.91 -7.06
C GLY A 41 16.08 -9.84 -8.14
N ASP A 42 15.28 -10.12 -9.18
CA ASP A 42 15.70 -10.93 -10.33
C ASP A 42 16.92 -10.32 -11.01
N LYS A 43 16.88 -9.02 -11.30
CA LYS A 43 17.99 -8.30 -11.94
C LYS A 43 19.26 -8.33 -11.09
N LEU A 44 19.15 -8.11 -9.78
CA LEU A 44 20.30 -8.12 -8.86
C LEU A 44 20.92 -9.52 -8.76
N THR A 45 20.11 -10.56 -8.60
CA THR A 45 20.61 -11.96 -8.57
C THR A 45 21.27 -12.37 -9.88
N GLN A 46 20.68 -12.00 -11.03
CA GLN A 46 21.30 -12.23 -12.34
C GLN A 46 22.62 -11.48 -12.52
N GLY A 47 22.75 -10.30 -11.89
CA GLY A 47 23.98 -9.51 -11.85
C GLY A 47 25.02 -9.98 -10.83
N GLY A 48 24.78 -11.10 -10.12
CA GLY A 48 25.67 -11.63 -9.08
C GLY A 48 25.55 -10.93 -7.72
N GLN A 49 24.66 -9.95 -7.58
CA GLN A 49 24.39 -9.22 -6.34
C GLN A 49 23.38 -9.98 -5.46
N ASN A 50 23.68 -11.24 -5.14
CA ASN A 50 22.74 -12.17 -4.52
C ASN A 50 22.15 -11.68 -3.19
N SER A 51 22.97 -11.06 -2.33
CA SER A 51 22.48 -10.54 -1.04
C SER A 51 21.45 -9.42 -1.21
N GLN A 52 21.67 -8.49 -2.15
CA GLN A 52 20.74 -7.40 -2.41
C GLN A 52 19.48 -7.91 -3.12
N GLY A 53 19.63 -8.89 -4.01
CA GLY A 53 18.50 -9.56 -4.64
C GLY A 53 17.62 -10.28 -3.62
N ARG A 54 18.23 -10.96 -2.64
CA ARG A 54 17.53 -11.60 -1.53
C ARG A 54 16.73 -10.61 -0.70
N GLU A 55 17.31 -9.48 -0.34
CA GLU A 55 16.62 -8.43 0.43
C GLU A 55 15.36 -7.91 -0.29
N LYS A 56 15.42 -7.79 -1.63
CA LYS A 56 14.26 -7.44 -2.45
C LYS A 56 13.17 -8.50 -2.39
N TYR A 57 13.54 -9.78 -2.49
CA TYR A 57 12.60 -10.89 -2.38
C TYR A 57 11.95 -10.95 -1.00
N GLU A 58 12.71 -10.75 0.09
CA GLU A 58 12.19 -10.75 1.46
C GLU A 58 11.17 -9.62 1.65
N THR A 59 11.49 -8.41 1.17
CA THR A 59 10.57 -7.26 1.22
C THR A 59 9.31 -7.51 0.39
N ALA A 60 9.46 -8.07 -0.81
CA ALA A 60 8.34 -8.42 -1.67
C ALA A 60 7.44 -9.47 -1.01
N MET A 61 8.01 -10.50 -0.37
CA MET A 61 7.27 -11.54 0.34
C MET A 61 6.44 -10.96 1.49
N GLN A 62 7.04 -10.12 2.32
CA GLN A 62 6.34 -9.46 3.43
C GLN A 62 5.13 -8.64 2.95
N ARG A 63 5.32 -7.85 1.89
CA ARG A 63 4.25 -7.02 1.31
C ARG A 63 3.17 -7.85 0.62
N LEU A 64 3.55 -8.94 -0.03
CA LEU A 64 2.60 -9.83 -0.70
C LEU A 64 1.75 -10.62 0.30
N GLU A 65 2.34 -11.06 1.41
CA GLU A 65 1.62 -11.66 2.53
C GLU A 65 0.63 -10.67 3.16
N LYS A 66 1.04 -9.40 3.32
CA LYS A 66 0.14 -8.33 3.76
C LYS A 66 -1.02 -8.13 2.78
N LEU A 67 -0.75 -8.04 1.48
CA LEU A 67 -1.76 -7.89 0.43
C LEU A 67 -2.77 -9.05 0.47
N LYS A 68 -2.29 -10.30 0.62
CA LYS A 68 -3.13 -11.50 0.77
C LYS A 68 -4.06 -11.41 2.00
N ASN A 69 -3.52 -10.96 3.13
CA ASN A 69 -4.27 -10.93 4.39
C ASN A 69 -5.30 -9.80 4.42
N GLU A 70 -4.98 -8.64 3.85
CA GLU A 70 -5.88 -7.48 3.81
C GLU A 70 -6.90 -7.57 2.67
N ASN A 71 -6.57 -8.26 1.56
CA ASN A 71 -7.38 -8.35 0.35
C ASN A 71 -7.44 -9.80 -0.19
N PRO A 72 -8.00 -10.76 0.56
CA PRO A 72 -7.93 -12.19 0.23
C PRO A 72 -8.61 -12.57 -1.10
N GLU A 73 -9.64 -11.83 -1.51
CA GLU A 73 -10.37 -12.07 -2.76
C GLU A 73 -9.72 -11.41 -3.99
N TRP A 74 -8.71 -10.54 -3.78
CA TRP A 74 -8.05 -9.85 -4.87
C TRP A 74 -7.04 -10.79 -5.55
N GLU A 75 -7.34 -11.19 -6.79
CA GLU A 75 -6.47 -11.97 -7.68
C GLU A 75 -5.71 -13.13 -6.98
N PRO A 76 -6.41 -14.01 -6.23
CA PRO A 76 -5.77 -14.98 -5.31
C PRO A 76 -4.82 -15.94 -6.03
N THR A 77 -5.11 -16.26 -7.29
CA THR A 77 -4.24 -17.11 -8.13
C THR A 77 -2.89 -16.45 -8.38
N ILE A 78 -2.87 -15.15 -8.68
CA ILE A 78 -1.65 -14.39 -8.94
C ILE A 78 -0.83 -14.25 -7.66
N VAL A 79 -1.49 -13.93 -6.55
CA VAL A 79 -0.84 -13.80 -5.23
C VAL A 79 -0.19 -15.12 -4.82
N LYS A 80 -0.93 -16.24 -4.90
CA LYS A 80 -0.40 -17.58 -4.59
C LYS A 80 0.80 -17.96 -5.48
N TYR A 81 0.70 -17.66 -6.77
CA TYR A 81 1.80 -17.91 -7.71
C TYR A 81 3.06 -17.13 -7.32
N ARG A 82 2.93 -15.84 -6.97
CA ARG A 82 4.08 -15.00 -6.57
C ARG A 82 4.65 -15.38 -5.21
N ILE A 83 3.83 -15.83 -4.25
CA ILE A 83 4.33 -16.38 -2.98
C ILE A 83 5.20 -17.61 -3.28
N LYS A 84 4.70 -18.56 -4.07
CA LYS A 84 5.47 -19.76 -4.44
C LYS A 84 6.82 -19.39 -5.10
N TYR A 85 6.80 -18.48 -6.07
CA TYR A 85 8.01 -18.00 -6.72
C TYR A 85 9.03 -17.42 -5.73
N LEU A 86 8.58 -16.56 -4.82
CA LEU A 86 9.44 -15.94 -3.82
C LEU A 86 9.98 -16.97 -2.81
N THR A 87 9.19 -17.96 -2.42
CA THR A 87 9.67 -19.07 -1.59
C THR A 87 10.83 -19.79 -2.28
N GLU A 88 10.66 -20.19 -3.54
CA GLU A 88 11.71 -20.87 -4.31
C GLU A 88 12.99 -20.01 -4.41
N LYS A 89 12.87 -18.70 -4.61
CA LYS A 89 14.01 -17.77 -4.65
C LYS A 89 14.71 -17.56 -3.32
N LEU A 90 14.00 -17.70 -2.20
CA LEU A 90 14.56 -17.51 -0.86
C LEU A 90 15.16 -18.80 -0.28
N GLU A 91 14.82 -19.95 -0.85
CA GLU A 91 15.41 -21.25 -0.49
C GLU A 91 16.65 -21.60 -1.31
N SER A 92 16.83 -20.98 -2.50
CA SER A 92 18.03 -21.10 -3.33
C SER A 92 19.21 -20.27 -2.80
#